data_AF-A0A9E9CBV4-F1
#
_entry.id   AF-A0A9E9CBV4-F1
#
_cell.length_a   1.000
_cell.length_b   1.000
_cell.length_c   1.000
_cell.angle_alpha   90.00
_cell.angle_beta   90.00
_cell.angle_gamma   90.00
#
_symmetry.space_group_name_H-M   'P 1'
#
loop_
_entity.id
_entity.type
_entity.pdbx_description
1 polymer ?
#
loop_
_entity_poly.entity_id
_entity_poly.type
_entity_poly.pdbx_seq_one_letter_code
_entity_poly.pdbx_strand_id
1 'polypeptide(L)'
;MAIRKRIRHLIDEGNLHSGSSKLIEDVFKYLKQGKTVIIDLSLKDNMDASIISTILVRKLFESNKEKFTSDEPEEVVNAVIFVEEAQNVLSQEFVKSNANPFVRVAKEGRKFGLGLVAVTQRPSAISDEIRTQAENFFAFHMGNSDDIKALVKSDINYDGVISNFIQRETIAGNLYMVSSDQAFALPVRVTEFEKLVGEKVYPEARFKD
;
A
#
# COMPACT_ATOMS: atom_id res chain seq x y z
N MET A 1 7.05 -7.91 18.39
CA MET A 1 6.30 -7.58 19.63
C MET A 1 6.45 -6.11 20.07
N ALA A 2 7.59 -5.47 19.83
CA ALA A 2 7.86 -4.08 20.23
C ALA A 2 7.17 -3.00 19.35
N ILE A 3 7.02 -3.23 18.04
CA ILE A 3 6.29 -2.32 17.12
C ILE A 3 4.82 -2.18 17.56
N ARG A 4 4.15 -3.32 17.82
CA ARG A 4 2.77 -3.40 18.31
C ARG A 4 2.51 -2.58 19.59
N LYS A 5 3.52 -2.44 20.45
CA LYS A 5 3.42 -1.71 21.73
C LYS A 5 3.50 -0.19 21.55
N ARG A 6 4.12 0.29 20.47
CA ARG A 6 4.32 1.72 20.15
C ARG A 6 3.26 2.30 19.22
N ILE A 7 2.64 1.47 18.38
CA ILE A 7 1.49 1.87 17.55
C ILE A 7 0.21 2.00 18.42
N ARG A 8 0.20 1.47 19.64
CA ARG A 8 -0.95 1.51 20.57
C ARG A 8 -1.50 2.92 20.83
N HIS A 9 -0.71 3.98 20.72
CA HIS A 9 -1.21 5.36 20.87
C HIS A 9 -1.98 5.89 19.65
N LEU A 10 -2.04 5.14 18.54
CA LEU A 10 -2.89 5.39 17.38
C LEU A 10 -4.16 4.52 17.37
N ILE A 11 -4.26 3.58 18.33
CA ILE A 11 -5.33 2.59 18.42
C ILE A 11 -6.22 3.00 19.60
N ASP A 12 -7.19 3.87 19.35
CA ASP A 12 -8.33 4.00 20.26
C ASP A 12 -9.39 2.98 19.84
N GLU A 13 -9.33 1.82 20.50
CA GLU A 13 -9.89 0.53 20.10
C GLU A 13 -11.43 0.41 20.18
N GLY A 14 -12.15 1.50 20.51
CA GLY A 14 -13.56 1.43 20.94
C GLY A 14 -14.60 2.19 20.12
N ASN A 15 -14.21 3.03 19.14
CA ASN A 15 -15.12 4.06 18.62
C ASN A 15 -15.44 3.96 17.11
N LEU A 16 -15.15 2.87 16.41
CA LEU A 16 -15.41 2.79 14.96
C LEU A 16 -16.90 2.92 14.56
N HIS A 17 -17.82 2.75 15.50
CA HIS A 17 -19.28 2.83 15.28
C HIS A 17 -20.03 3.71 16.28
N SER A 18 -19.35 4.50 17.12
CA SER A 18 -20.04 5.50 17.94
C SER A 18 -20.27 6.77 17.12
N GLY A 19 -21.41 7.44 17.29
CA GLY A 19 -21.70 8.74 16.65
C GLY A 19 -20.72 9.86 17.02
N SER A 20 -19.76 9.58 17.91
CA SER A 20 -18.67 10.45 18.37
C SER A 20 -17.30 10.06 17.82
N SER A 21 -17.21 9.10 16.89
CA SER A 21 -15.93 8.67 16.30
C SER A 21 -15.23 9.79 15.54
N LYS A 22 -14.02 10.15 15.96
CA LYS A 22 -13.17 11.13 15.28
C LYS A 22 -12.15 10.49 14.34
N LEU A 23 -12.20 9.18 14.12
CA LEU A 23 -11.17 8.46 13.35
C LEU A 23 -10.93 9.07 11.97
N ILE A 24 -11.99 9.30 11.19
CA ILE A 24 -11.87 9.85 9.83
C ILE A 24 -11.31 11.28 9.89
N GLU A 25 -11.83 12.11 10.80
CA GLU A 25 -11.40 13.50 10.98
C GLU A 25 -9.93 13.58 11.39
N ASP A 26 -9.50 12.74 12.33
CA ASP A 26 -8.13 12.66 12.80
C ASP A 26 -7.19 12.15 11.72
N VAL A 27 -7.59 11.12 10.96
CA VAL A 27 -6.82 10.63 9.80
C VAL A 27 -6.59 11.78 8.82
N PHE A 28 -7.63 12.52 8.44
CA PHE A 28 -7.52 13.60 7.48
C PHE A 28 -6.65 14.74 8.00
N LYS A 29 -6.86 15.13 9.27
CA LYS A 29 -6.05 16.14 9.95
C LYS A 29 -4.57 15.77 9.97
N TYR A 30 -4.23 14.53 10.32
CA TYR A 30 -2.83 14.09 10.38
C TYR A 30 -2.20 13.95 8.99
N LEU A 31 -2.95 13.49 7.99
CA LEU A 31 -2.47 13.46 6.60
C LEU A 31 -2.19 14.87 6.07
N LYS A 32 -3.07 15.85 6.33
CA LYS A 32 -2.84 17.28 5.99
C LYS A 32 -1.62 17.87 6.67
N GLN A 33 -1.26 17.37 7.86
CA GLN A 33 -0.04 17.75 8.58
C GLN A 33 1.22 17.04 8.05
N GLY A 34 1.12 16.24 6.98
CA GLY A 34 2.24 15.49 6.40
C GLY A 34 2.69 14.30 7.25
N LYS A 35 1.85 13.80 8.16
CA LYS A 35 2.20 12.66 9.02
C LYS A 35 1.87 11.34 8.35
N THR A 36 2.68 10.32 8.66
CA THR A 36 2.34 8.92 8.37
C THR A 36 1.27 8.44 9.35
N VAL A 37 0.14 7.98 8.82
CA VAL A 37 -0.97 7.42 9.61
C VAL A 37 -0.99 5.91 9.41
N ILE A 38 -0.84 5.16 10.50
CA ILE A 38 -0.88 3.69 10.49
C ILE A 38 -2.22 3.24 11.05
N ILE A 39 -2.96 2.47 10.26
CA ILE A 39 -4.25 1.90 10.64
C ILE A 39 -4.02 0.42 10.94
N ASP A 40 -3.86 0.08 12.23
CA ASP A 40 -3.66 -1.29 12.67
C ASP A 40 -5.01 -2.01 12.77
N LEU A 41 -5.24 -2.98 11.87
CA LEU A 41 -6.44 -3.81 11.83
C LEU A 41 -6.14 -5.26 12.22
N SER A 42 -4.97 -5.54 12.80
CA SER A 42 -4.47 -6.91 13.05
C SER A 42 -5.26 -7.72 14.08
N LEU A 43 -6.16 -7.06 14.83
CA LEU A 43 -7.04 -7.70 15.84
C LEU A 43 -8.50 -7.80 15.37
N LYS A 44 -8.81 -7.38 14.15
CA LYS A 44 -10.15 -7.44 13.58
C LYS A 44 -10.28 -8.64 12.64
N ASP A 45 -11.49 -9.17 12.54
CA ASP A 45 -11.80 -10.17 11.52
C ASP A 45 -11.63 -9.57 10.12
N ASN A 46 -11.31 -10.40 9.13
CA ASN A 46 -11.04 -9.96 7.75
C ASN A 46 -12.17 -9.10 7.15
N MET A 47 -13.43 -9.39 7.51
CA MET A 47 -14.59 -8.63 7.05
C MET A 47 -14.60 -7.21 7.63
N ASP A 48 -14.41 -7.07 8.94
CA ASP A 48 -14.37 -5.76 9.61
C ASP A 48 -13.21 -4.92 9.10
N ALA A 49 -12.02 -5.51 8.98
CA ALA A 49 -10.84 -4.83 8.46
C ALA A 49 -11.08 -4.30 7.02
N SER A 50 -11.72 -5.12 6.17
CA SER A 50 -12.08 -4.75 4.82
C SER A 50 -13.10 -3.61 4.77
N ILE A 51 -14.14 -3.65 5.63
CA ILE A 51 -15.16 -2.60 5.72
C ILE A 51 -14.53 -1.27 6.15
N ILE A 52 -13.74 -1.29 7.23
CA ILE A 52 -13.11 -0.09 7.79
C ILE A 52 -12.18 0.57 6.77
N SER A 53 -11.29 -0.22 6.17
CA SER A 53 -10.35 0.27 5.16
C SER A 53 -11.08 0.81 3.92
N THR A 54 -12.14 0.13 3.47
CA THR A 54 -13.00 0.59 2.37
C THR A 54 -13.67 1.93 2.69
N ILE A 55 -14.21 2.11 3.89
CA ILE A 55 -14.84 3.38 4.31
C ILE A 55 -13.81 4.51 4.31
N LEU A 56 -12.63 4.29 4.90
CA LEU A 56 -11.58 5.29 5.00
C LEU A 56 -11.10 5.75 3.62
N VAL A 57 -10.78 4.80 2.73
CA VAL A 57 -10.32 5.13 1.38
C VAL A 57 -11.41 5.78 0.55
N ARG A 58 -12.68 5.34 0.68
CA ARG A 58 -13.80 5.99 0.00
C ARG A 58 -13.96 7.44 0.45
N LYS A 59 -13.94 7.70 1.76
CA LYS A 59 -14.10 9.05 2.30
C LYS A 59 -12.95 9.96 1.85
N LEU A 60 -11.71 9.47 1.89
CA LEU A 60 -10.54 10.22 1.43
C LEU A 60 -10.65 10.55 -0.06
N PHE A 61 -10.99 9.55 -0.87
CA PHE A 61 -11.15 9.71 -2.30
C PHE A 61 -12.24 10.74 -2.67
N GLU A 62 -13.45 10.61 -2.10
CA GLU A 62 -14.55 11.54 -2.39
C GLU A 62 -14.25 12.95 -1.90
N SER A 63 -13.64 13.09 -0.71
CA SER A 63 -13.23 14.41 -0.20
C SER A 63 -12.22 15.08 -1.12
N ASN A 64 -11.20 14.37 -1.59
CA ASN A 64 -10.22 14.95 -2.51
C ASN A 64 -10.85 15.31 -3.86
N LYS A 65 -11.76 14.47 -4.36
CA LYS A 65 -12.49 14.75 -5.60
C LYS A 65 -13.34 16.01 -5.49
N GLU A 66 -14.09 16.15 -4.40
CA GLU A 66 -14.89 17.35 -4.12
C GLU A 66 -14.02 18.60 -4.05
N LYS A 67 -12.93 18.56 -3.25
CA LYS A 67 -12.02 19.69 -3.08
C LYS A 67 -11.29 20.08 -4.38
N PHE A 68 -10.88 19.09 -5.18
CA PHE A 68 -10.25 19.33 -6.49
C PHE A 68 -11.19 20.05 -7.47
N THR A 69 -12.50 19.81 -7.38
CA THR A 69 -13.50 20.49 -8.23
C THR A 69 -14.02 21.81 -7.65
N SER A 70 -13.60 22.16 -6.43
CA SER A 70 -14.00 23.38 -5.73
C SER A 70 -12.91 24.46 -5.85
N ASP A 71 -13.20 25.67 -5.36
CA ASP A 71 -12.23 26.77 -5.28
C ASP A 71 -11.25 26.64 -4.10
N GLU A 72 -11.14 25.46 -3.46
CA GLU A 72 -10.24 25.16 -2.33
C GLU A 72 -9.24 24.03 -2.65
N PRO A 73 -8.42 24.13 -3.72
CA PRO A 73 -7.47 23.08 -4.11
C PRO A 73 -6.39 22.80 -3.05
N GLU A 74 -6.07 23.78 -2.19
CA GLU A 74 -5.14 23.63 -1.06
C GLU A 74 -5.63 22.66 0.02
N GLU A 75 -6.92 22.36 0.05
CA GLU A 75 -7.52 21.42 1.00
C GLU A 75 -7.43 19.95 0.54
N VAL A 76 -6.94 19.71 -0.69
CA VAL A 76 -6.70 18.36 -1.23
C VAL A 76 -5.57 17.68 -0.46
N VAL A 77 -5.85 16.47 0.04
CA VAL A 77 -4.88 15.68 0.80
C VAL A 77 -3.99 14.88 -0.16
N ASN A 78 -2.74 15.28 -0.32
CA ASN A 78 -1.77 14.48 -1.06
C ASN A 78 -1.29 13.31 -0.20
N ALA A 79 -1.58 12.07 -0.61
CA ALA A 79 -1.25 10.89 0.17
C ALA A 79 -0.95 9.67 -0.72
N VAL A 80 -0.08 8.80 -0.21
CA VAL A 80 0.16 7.47 -0.78
C VAL A 80 -0.45 6.44 0.16
N ILE A 81 -1.38 5.65 -0.35
CA ILE A 81 -2.09 4.61 0.40
C ILE A 81 -1.32 3.31 0.25
N PHE A 82 -0.83 2.76 1.36
CA PHE A 82 -0.20 1.43 1.39
C PHE A 82 -1.25 0.40 1.77
N VAL A 83 -1.38 -0.66 0.96
CA VAL A 83 -2.34 -1.73 1.17
C VAL A 83 -1.59 -3.05 1.25
N GLU A 84 -1.52 -3.61 2.45
CA GLU A 84 -1.07 -4.99 2.66
C GLU A 84 -2.15 -5.98 2.23
N GLU A 85 -1.72 -7.15 1.75
CA GLU A 85 -2.62 -8.19 1.22
C GLU A 85 -3.58 -7.64 0.15
N ALA A 86 -3.05 -6.81 -0.76
CA ALA A 86 -3.82 -6.01 -1.72
C ALA A 86 -4.76 -6.82 -2.62
N GLN A 87 -4.50 -8.12 -2.81
CA GLN A 87 -5.43 -9.00 -3.53
C GLN A 87 -6.82 -9.08 -2.88
N ASN A 88 -6.95 -8.74 -1.58
CA ASN A 88 -8.23 -8.72 -0.87
C ASN A 88 -9.11 -7.54 -1.28
N VAL A 89 -8.57 -6.52 -1.94
CA VAL A 89 -9.32 -5.32 -2.36
C VAL A 89 -9.14 -4.95 -3.84
N LEU A 90 -8.18 -5.56 -4.55
CA LEU A 90 -7.89 -5.33 -5.97
C LEU A 90 -8.11 -6.59 -6.83
N SER A 91 -8.93 -7.53 -6.38
CA SER A 91 -9.28 -8.73 -7.17
C SER A 91 -10.11 -8.39 -8.40
N GLN A 92 -10.17 -9.32 -9.37
CA GLN A 92 -10.99 -9.17 -10.57
C GLN A 92 -12.48 -8.93 -10.28
N GLU A 93 -13.00 -9.51 -9.19
CA GLU A 93 -14.39 -9.32 -8.77
C GLU A 93 -14.67 -7.86 -8.39
N PHE A 94 -13.80 -7.26 -7.58
CA PHE A 94 -13.94 -5.87 -7.15
C PHE A 94 -13.82 -4.90 -8.31
N VAL A 95 -12.93 -5.19 -9.27
CA VAL A 95 -12.77 -4.38 -10.48
C VAL A 95 -14.05 -4.39 -11.33
N LYS A 96 -14.68 -5.56 -11.53
CA LYS A 96 -15.94 -5.67 -12.28
C LYS A 96 -17.08 -4.90 -11.64
N SER A 97 -17.15 -4.87 -10.32
CA SER A 97 -18.17 -4.10 -9.60
C SER A 97 -18.02 -2.59 -9.77
N ASN A 98 -16.80 -2.12 -10.08
CA ASN A 98 -16.35 -0.71 -10.12
C ASN A 98 -16.73 0.15 -8.89
N ALA A 99 -17.31 -0.45 -7.85
CA ALA A 99 -17.76 0.23 -6.64
C ALA A 99 -16.66 0.30 -5.59
N ASN A 100 -15.62 -0.53 -5.71
CA ASN A 100 -14.52 -0.59 -4.75
C ASN A 100 -13.65 0.69 -4.83
N PRO A 101 -13.47 1.44 -3.73
CA PRO A 101 -12.72 2.70 -3.74
C PRO A 101 -11.23 2.48 -4.01
N PHE A 102 -10.64 1.34 -3.66
CA PHE A 102 -9.24 1.03 -3.99
C PHE A 102 -9.01 0.92 -5.50
N VAL A 103 -9.96 0.31 -6.21
CA VAL A 103 -9.96 0.25 -7.68
C VAL A 103 -10.02 1.65 -8.29
N ARG A 104 -10.83 2.54 -7.69
CA ARG A 104 -10.90 3.95 -8.12
C ARG A 104 -9.60 4.69 -7.83
N VAL A 105 -9.00 4.56 -6.65
CA VAL A 105 -7.69 5.15 -6.38
C VAL A 105 -6.65 4.65 -7.40
N ALA A 106 -6.61 3.36 -7.69
CA ALA A 106 -5.66 2.81 -8.65
C ALA A 106 -5.83 3.39 -10.07
N LYS A 107 -7.06 3.61 -10.53
CA LYS A 107 -7.36 4.09 -11.90
C LYS A 107 -7.36 5.61 -12.04
N GLU A 108 -7.83 6.33 -11.04
CA GLU A 108 -8.08 7.78 -11.11
C GLU A 108 -7.44 8.60 -9.97
N GLY A 109 -6.82 7.95 -8.98
CA GLY A 109 -6.26 8.61 -7.79
C GLY A 109 -5.24 9.71 -8.11
N ARG A 110 -4.42 9.53 -9.16
CA ARG A 110 -3.43 10.53 -9.61
C ARG A 110 -4.05 11.90 -9.87
N LYS A 111 -5.29 11.96 -10.38
CA LYS A 111 -6.00 13.23 -10.62
C LYS A 111 -6.34 13.97 -9.33
N PHE A 112 -6.47 13.22 -8.23
CA PHE A 112 -6.96 13.70 -6.94
C PHE A 112 -5.88 13.63 -5.85
N GLY A 113 -4.59 13.66 -6.22
CA GLY A 113 -3.48 13.66 -5.27
C GLY A 113 -3.27 12.35 -4.50
N LEU A 114 -3.86 11.24 -4.95
CA LEU A 114 -3.78 9.95 -4.28
C LEU A 114 -2.95 8.95 -5.08
N GLY A 115 -1.91 8.41 -4.45
CA GLY A 115 -1.14 7.26 -4.93
C GLY A 115 -1.55 5.97 -4.21
N LEU A 116 -1.27 4.82 -4.81
CA LEU A 116 -1.51 3.50 -4.22
C LEU A 116 -0.25 2.65 -4.33
N VAL A 117 0.14 2.04 -3.21
CA VAL A 117 1.16 0.98 -3.15
C VAL A 117 0.48 -0.30 -2.71
N ALA A 118 0.40 -1.26 -3.63
CA ALA A 118 -0.15 -2.57 -3.38
C ALA A 118 0.97 -3.54 -2.97
N VAL A 119 0.87 -4.10 -1.77
CA VAL A 119 1.80 -5.11 -1.24
C VAL A 119 1.09 -6.45 -1.22
N THR A 120 1.67 -7.46 -1.86
CA THR A 120 1.08 -8.80 -1.93
C THR A 120 2.14 -9.88 -2.18
N GLN A 121 1.86 -11.08 -1.69
CA GLN A 121 2.60 -12.30 -2.02
C GLN A 121 1.99 -13.05 -3.23
N ARG A 122 0.81 -12.62 -3.70
CA ARG A 122 0.02 -13.27 -4.76
C ARG A 122 -0.33 -12.28 -5.87
N PRO A 123 0.65 -11.74 -6.62
CA PRO A 123 0.39 -10.78 -7.70
C PRO A 123 -0.57 -11.31 -8.78
N SER A 124 -0.63 -12.63 -9.00
CA SER A 124 -1.60 -13.27 -9.91
C SER A 124 -3.06 -13.12 -9.47
N ALA A 125 -3.32 -12.87 -8.18
CA ALA A 125 -4.65 -12.66 -7.63
C ALA A 125 -5.14 -11.20 -7.74
N ILE A 126 -4.23 -10.26 -8.00
CA ILE A 126 -4.59 -8.88 -8.36
C ILE A 126 -5.13 -8.86 -9.79
N SER A 127 -6.18 -8.07 -10.03
CA SER A 127 -6.71 -7.87 -11.37
C SER A 127 -5.63 -7.42 -12.34
N ASP A 128 -5.59 -8.08 -13.51
CA ASP A 128 -4.70 -7.70 -14.60
C ASP A 128 -4.87 -6.23 -14.99
N GLU A 129 -6.11 -5.72 -15.00
CA GLU A 129 -6.40 -4.31 -15.35
C GLU A 129 -5.71 -3.34 -14.40
N ILE A 130 -5.59 -3.70 -13.12
CA ILE A 130 -4.93 -2.88 -12.10
C ILE A 130 -3.42 -3.07 -12.16
N ARG A 131 -2.97 -4.32 -12.21
CA ARG A 131 -1.54 -4.64 -12.17
C ARG A 131 -0.79 -4.08 -13.39
N THR A 132 -1.39 -4.09 -14.58
CA THR A 132 -0.75 -3.53 -15.80
C THR A 132 -0.74 -2.00 -15.84
N GLN A 133 -1.44 -1.32 -14.93
CA GLN A 133 -1.41 0.15 -14.81
C GLN A 133 -0.37 0.63 -13.78
N ALA A 134 0.26 -0.29 -13.05
CA ALA A 134 1.30 0.09 -12.11
C ALA A 134 2.55 0.56 -12.87
N GLU A 135 3.06 1.73 -12.51
CA GLU A 135 4.27 2.31 -13.11
C GLU A 135 5.56 1.86 -12.40
N ASN A 136 5.45 1.40 -11.15
CA ASN A 136 6.59 1.05 -10.31
C ASN A 136 6.40 -0.34 -9.71
N PHE A 137 7.43 -1.18 -9.85
CA PHE A 137 7.47 -2.55 -9.36
C PHE A 137 8.71 -2.78 -8.50
N PHE A 138 8.51 -3.45 -7.37
CA PHE A 138 9.57 -3.91 -6.47
C PHE A 138 9.39 -5.42 -6.28
N ALA A 139 10.05 -6.21 -7.12
CA ALA A 139 9.90 -7.66 -7.14
C ALA A 139 10.94 -8.33 -6.24
N PHE A 140 10.50 -8.77 -5.06
CA PHE A 140 11.25 -9.66 -4.18
C PHE A 140 11.14 -11.11 -4.67
N HIS A 141 11.80 -12.03 -3.96
CA HIS A 141 11.68 -13.46 -4.19
C HIS A 141 10.21 -13.91 -4.33
N MET A 142 9.90 -14.62 -5.41
CA MET A 142 8.59 -15.23 -5.67
C MET A 142 8.77 -16.64 -6.20
N GLY A 143 8.39 -17.64 -5.40
CA GLY A 143 8.54 -19.06 -5.79
C GLY A 143 7.45 -19.61 -6.70
N ASN A 144 6.31 -18.94 -6.82
CA ASN A 144 5.18 -19.42 -7.62
C ASN A 144 5.30 -19.00 -9.09
N SER A 145 5.19 -19.96 -10.02
CA SER A 145 5.36 -19.70 -11.45
C SER A 145 4.27 -18.82 -12.06
N ASP A 146 3.04 -18.89 -11.54
CA ASP A 146 1.93 -18.08 -12.05
C ASP A 146 2.03 -16.63 -11.58
N ASP A 147 2.54 -16.41 -10.38
CA ASP A 147 2.87 -15.07 -9.88
C ASP A 147 4.01 -14.42 -10.69
N ILE A 148 5.00 -15.21 -11.10
CA ILE A 148 6.05 -14.74 -12.01
C ILE A 148 5.49 -14.39 -13.38
N LYS A 149 4.66 -15.26 -13.96
CA LYS A 149 4.00 -14.96 -15.24
C LYS A 149 3.15 -13.68 -15.14
N ALA A 150 2.47 -13.49 -14.01
CA ALA A 150 1.68 -12.29 -13.75
C ALA A 150 2.55 -11.03 -13.71
N LEU A 151 3.74 -11.09 -13.08
CA LEU A 151 4.73 -10.00 -13.08
C LEU A 151 5.24 -9.70 -14.50
N VAL A 152 5.70 -10.72 -15.23
CA VAL A 152 6.24 -10.57 -16.60
C VAL A 152 5.18 -10.02 -17.56
N LYS A 153 3.93 -10.47 -17.42
CA LYS A 153 2.80 -9.93 -18.20
C LYS A 153 2.54 -8.45 -17.89
N SER A 154 2.82 -8.02 -16.67
CA SER A 154 2.62 -6.63 -16.25
C SER A 154 3.76 -5.71 -16.67
N ASP A 155 4.98 -6.23 -16.68
CA ASP A 155 6.15 -5.47 -17.12
C ASP A 155 7.20 -6.41 -17.75
N ILE A 156 7.47 -6.18 -19.03
CA ILE A 156 8.36 -6.99 -19.86
C ILE A 156 9.82 -6.95 -19.38
N ASN A 157 10.21 -5.94 -18.59
CA ASN A 157 11.55 -5.83 -18.03
C ASN A 157 11.91 -7.01 -17.09
N TYR A 158 10.90 -7.75 -16.62
CA TYR A 158 11.09 -8.93 -15.78
C TYR A 158 11.22 -10.24 -16.57
N ASP A 159 11.09 -10.21 -17.90
CA ASP A 159 11.17 -11.42 -18.73
C ASP A 159 12.59 -12.05 -18.75
N GLY A 160 12.67 -13.29 -19.22
CA GLY A 160 13.92 -14.00 -19.44
C GLY A 160 14.69 -14.27 -18.16
N VAL A 161 15.95 -13.84 -18.10
CA VAL A 161 16.86 -14.18 -16.99
C VAL A 161 16.42 -13.54 -15.67
N ILE A 162 15.79 -12.36 -15.70
CA ILE A 162 15.34 -11.65 -14.49
C ILE A 162 14.28 -12.47 -13.73
N SER A 163 13.30 -13.02 -14.44
CA SER A 163 12.27 -13.90 -13.83
C SER A 163 12.88 -15.11 -13.13
N ASN A 164 13.98 -15.66 -13.65
CA ASN A 164 14.68 -16.79 -13.06
C ASN A 164 15.45 -16.40 -11.80
N PHE A 165 16.05 -15.21 -11.78
CA PHE A 165 16.70 -14.70 -10.58
C PHE A 165 15.70 -14.43 -9.46
N ILE A 166 14.56 -13.80 -9.77
CA ILE A 166 13.49 -13.57 -8.81
C ILE A 166 12.99 -14.90 -8.22
N GLN A 167 12.78 -15.93 -9.05
CA GLN A 167 12.33 -17.26 -8.60
C GLN A 167 13.33 -17.99 -7.70
N ARG A 168 14.62 -17.71 -7.84
CA ARG A 168 15.70 -18.43 -7.15
C ARG A 168 16.43 -17.58 -6.11
N GLU A 169 15.98 -16.35 -5.89
CA GLU A 169 16.59 -15.44 -4.95
C GLU A 169 16.52 -16.02 -3.52
N THR A 170 17.65 -16.05 -2.83
CA THR A 170 17.80 -16.60 -1.47
C THR A 170 18.31 -15.56 -0.48
N ILE A 171 18.77 -14.41 -0.96
CA ILE A 171 19.33 -13.34 -0.15
C ILE A 171 18.19 -12.43 0.30
N ALA A 172 17.92 -12.44 1.62
CA ALA A 172 16.95 -11.55 2.21
C ALA A 172 17.28 -10.07 1.92
N GLY A 173 16.24 -9.33 1.50
CA GLY A 173 16.34 -7.92 1.13
C GLY A 173 16.74 -7.66 -0.33
N ASN A 174 17.16 -8.67 -1.09
CA ASN A 174 17.34 -8.49 -2.53
C ASN A 174 15.99 -8.41 -3.25
N LEU A 175 15.91 -7.49 -4.22
CA LEU A 175 14.77 -7.30 -5.10
C LEU A 175 15.23 -6.80 -6.47
N TYR A 176 14.35 -6.89 -7.46
CA TYR A 176 14.50 -6.26 -8.76
C TYR A 176 13.47 -5.15 -8.89
N MET A 177 13.93 -3.94 -9.15
CA MET A 177 13.09 -2.73 -9.22
C MET A 177 12.98 -2.24 -10.65
N VAL A 178 11.77 -1.88 -11.05
CA VAL A 178 11.50 -1.05 -12.22
C VAL A 178 10.67 0.13 -11.75
N SER A 179 11.11 1.34 -12.08
CA SER A 179 10.38 2.58 -11.85
C SER A 179 9.98 3.18 -13.19
N SER A 180 9.03 4.12 -13.16
CA SER A 180 8.66 4.92 -14.33
C SER A 180 9.92 5.48 -15.01
N ASP A 181 9.96 5.39 -16.34
CA ASP A 181 11.06 5.79 -17.23
C ASP A 181 12.34 4.93 -17.22
N GLN A 182 12.37 3.79 -16.53
CA GLN A 182 13.53 2.91 -16.49
C GLN A 182 13.55 1.90 -17.66
N ALA A 183 14.72 1.71 -18.29
CA ALA A 183 14.86 0.87 -19.48
C ALA A 183 15.04 -0.64 -19.21
N PHE A 184 15.33 -1.03 -17.96
CA PHE A 184 15.60 -2.42 -17.56
C PHE A 184 15.48 -2.58 -16.05
N ALA A 185 15.23 -3.79 -15.54
CA ALA A 185 15.14 -4.05 -14.10
C ALA A 185 16.51 -3.87 -13.38
N LEU A 186 16.50 -3.14 -12.27
CA LEU A 186 17.69 -2.89 -11.45
C LEU A 186 17.69 -3.79 -10.21
N PRO A 187 18.77 -4.54 -9.95
CA PRO A 187 18.91 -5.26 -8.69
C PRO A 187 19.17 -4.26 -7.56
N VAL A 188 18.38 -4.35 -6.49
CA VAL A 188 18.47 -3.51 -5.30
C VAL A 188 18.49 -4.40 -4.07
N ARG A 189 19.27 -4.00 -3.05
CA ARG A 189 19.21 -4.62 -1.73
C ARG A 189 18.69 -3.62 -0.70
N VAL A 190 17.51 -3.89 -0.16
CA VAL A 190 16.94 -3.06 0.90
C VAL A 190 17.61 -3.36 2.24
N THR A 191 17.71 -2.32 3.07
CA THR A 191 18.21 -2.45 4.44
C THR A 191 17.04 -2.78 5.36
N GLU A 192 17.30 -3.63 6.35
CA GLU A 192 16.34 -3.94 7.41
C GLU A 192 15.99 -2.67 8.20
N PHE A 193 14.69 -2.40 8.31
CA PHE A 193 14.19 -1.17 8.93
C PHE A 193 14.62 -1.05 10.39
N GLU A 194 14.61 -2.16 11.14
CA GLU A 194 15.00 -2.23 12.54
C GLU A 194 16.45 -1.79 12.75
N LYS A 195 17.35 -2.21 11.85
CA LYS A 195 18.76 -1.78 11.87
C LYS A 195 18.88 -0.28 11.63
N LEU A 196 18.17 0.22 10.62
CA LEU A 196 18.15 1.65 10.28
C LEU A 196 17.61 2.51 11.43
N VAL A 197 16.52 2.07 12.07
CA VAL A 197 15.91 2.76 13.22
C VAL A 197 16.83 2.72 14.43
N GLY A 198 17.40 1.56 14.76
CA GLY A 198 18.32 1.41 15.89
C GLY A 198 19.56 2.31 15.81
N GLU A 199 20.01 2.61 14.59
CA GLU A 199 21.11 3.53 14.31
C GLU A 199 20.71 5.01 14.27
N LYS A 200 19.53 5.33 13.69
CA LYS A 200 19.17 6.72 13.32
C LYS A 200 18.06 7.36 14.16
N VAL A 201 17.25 6.60 14.88
CA VAL A 201 16.03 7.12 15.52
C VAL A 201 16.01 6.73 16.99
N TYR A 202 16.10 7.75 17.86
CA TYR A 202 15.95 7.76 19.32
C TYR A 202 16.60 6.57 20.08
N PRO A 203 17.60 6.78 20.96
CA PRO A 203 18.20 5.71 21.77
C PRO A 203 17.17 4.85 22.52
N GLU A 204 16.09 5.48 22.98
CA GLU A 204 14.93 4.87 23.63
C GLU A 204 14.06 4.01 22.69
N ALA A 205 14.24 4.08 21.36
CA ALA A 205 13.54 3.31 20.33
C ALA A 205 14.23 2.03 19.88
N ARG A 206 15.42 1.73 20.42
CA ARG A 206 16.11 0.47 20.17
C ARG A 206 15.23 -0.72 20.58
N PHE A 207 15.07 -1.65 19.65
CA PHE A 207 14.49 -2.96 19.91
C PHE A 207 15.40 -3.68 20.93
N LYS A 208 14.84 -4.10 22.07
CA LYS A 208 15.57 -4.98 23.00
C LYS A 208 15.50 -6.39 22.43
N ASP A 209 16.66 -7.04 22.34
CA ASP A 209 16.83 -8.45 21.99
C ASP A 209 16.02 -9.37 22.92
#